data_AF-A0A4W2HDS0-F1
#
_entry.id   AF-A0A4W2HDS0-F1
#
_cell.length_a   1.000
_cell.length_b   1.000
_cell.length_c   1.000
_cell.angle_alpha   90.00
_cell.angle_beta   90.00
_cell.angle_gamma   90.00
#
_symmetry.space_group_name_H-M   'P 1'
#
loop_
_entity.id
_entity.type
_entity.pdbx_description
1 polymer ?
#
loop_
_entity_poly.entity_id
_entity_poly.type
_entity_poly.pdbx_seq_one_letter_code
_entity_poly.pdbx_strand_id
1 'polypeptide(L)'
;MRPPAPAVLGLLLLLLPTGEATKKPTPCKRCRELVDKFNQGMVDTAKKNFGGGNTAWEEKTLSKYEFSEVRLLEIVEGLCEASDFECNQLLEEQEELLEAWWLRLKKKHPDLFEWFCVQTLKACCSPGTYGPDCLACQGGSERPCSGNGHCVGDGTREGDGSCQCHLGYQGPLCTDCMDGYFRSPTSETHSICSACDEACKTCVGPTNRDCGQCEVGWVRQDDACVDVDECAAEPPPCEDTQYCENINGSFVCEDIDECSLAEKPCLRDNENCYNTPGSFVCVCPDGFEEAEDTCVQTRPAGAEATEASPTQPPSREDL
;
A
#
# COMPACT_ATOMS: atom_id res chain seq x y z
N MET A 1 49.48 -27.39 -30.74
CA MET A 1 49.57 -27.01 -29.31
C MET A 1 49.43 -25.50 -29.23
N ARG A 2 48.25 -25.00 -28.85
CA ARG A 2 47.99 -23.59 -28.50
C ARG A 2 47.95 -23.50 -26.97
N PRO A 3 48.51 -22.46 -26.32
CA PRO A 3 48.39 -22.29 -24.88
C PRO A 3 46.97 -21.80 -24.52
N PRO A 4 46.47 -22.06 -23.29
CA PRO A 4 45.18 -21.57 -22.86
C PRO A 4 45.27 -20.08 -22.45
N ALA A 5 44.17 -19.35 -22.65
CA ALA A 5 44.01 -17.96 -22.23
C ALA A 5 43.85 -17.85 -20.69
N PRO A 6 44.24 -16.74 -20.05
CA PRO A 6 44.10 -16.58 -18.61
C PRO A 6 42.64 -16.30 -18.25
N ALA A 7 42.15 -16.95 -17.19
CA ALA A 7 40.84 -16.70 -16.61
C ALA A 7 40.83 -15.31 -15.95
N VAL A 8 39.96 -14.41 -16.42
CA VAL A 8 39.69 -13.12 -15.78
C VAL A 8 38.71 -13.37 -14.64
N LEU A 9 39.20 -13.27 -13.41
CA LEU A 9 38.37 -13.32 -12.20
C LEU A 9 37.58 -12.01 -12.13
N GLY A 10 36.31 -12.03 -12.52
CA GLY A 10 35.40 -10.90 -12.37
C GLY A 10 35.08 -10.67 -10.88
N LEU A 11 35.58 -9.57 -10.31
CA LEU A 11 35.10 -9.07 -9.03
C LEU A 11 33.66 -8.57 -9.21
N LEU A 12 32.67 -9.33 -8.71
CA LEU A 12 31.31 -8.84 -8.52
C LEU A 12 31.36 -7.80 -7.38
N LEU A 13 31.46 -6.51 -7.74
CA LEU A 13 31.14 -5.41 -6.84
C LEU A 13 29.63 -5.45 -6.57
N LEU A 14 29.25 -6.03 -5.44
CA LEU A 14 27.93 -5.87 -4.85
C LEU A 14 27.71 -4.38 -4.59
N LEU A 15 26.98 -3.71 -5.47
CA LEU A 15 26.39 -2.40 -5.22
C LEU A 15 25.35 -2.60 -4.11
N LEU A 16 25.72 -2.29 -2.87
CA LEU A 16 24.77 -2.11 -1.79
C LEU A 16 23.84 -0.94 -2.16
N PRO A 17 22.53 -1.03 -1.91
CA PRO A 17 21.63 0.08 -2.14
C PRO A 17 22.07 1.26 -1.26
N THR A 18 22.25 2.42 -1.90
CA THR A 18 22.49 3.68 -1.20
C THR A 18 21.35 3.91 -0.23
N GLY A 19 21.64 3.88 1.07
CA GLY A 19 20.67 4.15 2.12
C GLY A 19 19.98 5.48 1.87
N GLU A 20 18.65 5.47 1.89
CA GLU A 20 17.85 6.68 1.97
C GLU A 20 18.31 7.46 3.19
N ALA A 21 18.83 8.67 2.96
CA ALA A 21 19.14 9.60 4.02
C ALA A 21 17.83 9.92 4.75
N THR A 22 17.65 9.36 5.94
CA THR A 22 16.52 9.68 6.83
C THR A 22 16.60 11.17 7.14
N LYS A 23 15.71 11.97 6.52
CA LYS A 23 15.63 13.41 6.80
C LYS A 23 15.34 13.58 8.29
N LYS A 24 16.18 14.37 8.98
CA LYS A 24 15.96 14.71 10.38
C LYS A 24 14.56 15.33 10.55
N PRO A 25 13.82 14.99 11.63
CA PRO A 25 12.50 15.57 11.86
C PRO A 25 12.56 17.09 12.01
N THR A 26 11.53 17.78 11.53
CA THR A 26 11.46 19.25 11.62
C THR A 26 11.17 19.69 13.06
N PRO A 27 11.53 20.93 13.45
CA PRO A 27 11.24 21.46 14.79
C PRO A 27 9.75 21.38 15.16
N CYS A 28 8.85 21.65 14.21
CA CYS A 28 7.41 21.53 14.44
C CYS A 28 7.00 20.08 14.72
N LYS A 29 7.51 19.13 13.93
CA LYS A 29 7.21 17.70 14.11
C LYS A 29 7.63 17.23 15.50
N ARG A 30 8.83 17.61 15.96
CA ARG A 30 9.32 17.29 17.30
C ARG A 30 8.45 17.90 18.41
N CYS A 31 8.09 19.18 18.28
CA CYS A 31 7.22 19.83 19.26
C CYS A 31 5.84 19.15 19.34
N ARG A 32 5.25 18.81 18.19
CA ARG A 32 3.98 18.10 18.11
C ARG A 32 4.06 16.74 18.79
N GLU A 33 5.07 15.93 18.47
CA GLU A 33 5.29 14.61 19.08
C GLU A 33 5.41 14.72 20.62
N LEU A 34 6.14 15.71 21.13
CA LEU A 34 6.28 15.95 22.57
C LEU A 34 4.92 16.29 23.21
N VAL A 35 4.15 17.19 22.61
CA VAL A 35 2.83 17.60 23.11
C VAL A 35 1.81 16.46 23.04
N ASP A 36 1.83 15.66 21.96
CA ASP A 36 0.95 14.50 21.81
C ASP A 36 1.21 13.48 22.93
N LYS A 37 2.48 13.18 23.21
CA LYS A 37 2.87 12.31 24.34
C LYS A 37 2.49 12.91 25.70
N PHE A 38 2.62 14.23 25.87
CA PHE A 38 2.18 14.89 27.10
C PHE A 38 0.67 14.77 27.31
N ASN A 39 -0.12 15.01 26.25
CA ASN A 39 -1.56 14.84 26.27
C ASN A 39 -1.96 13.39 26.54
N GLN A 40 -1.25 12.43 25.95
CA GLN A 40 -1.45 11.01 26.24
C GLN A 40 -1.14 10.69 27.71
N GLY A 41 -0.01 11.17 28.25
CA GLY A 41 0.33 11.01 29.67
C GLY A 41 -0.70 11.61 30.62
N MET A 42 -1.33 12.74 30.25
CA MET A 42 -2.48 13.27 30.99
C MET A 42 -3.64 12.28 31.02
N VAL A 43 -3.97 11.65 29.89
CA VAL A 43 -5.05 10.65 29.82
C VAL A 43 -4.70 9.43 30.66
N ASP A 44 -3.48 8.92 30.53
CA ASP A 44 -3.02 7.69 31.20
C ASP A 44 -2.98 7.83 32.72
N THR A 45 -2.64 9.02 33.22
CA THR A 45 -2.61 9.34 34.65
C THR A 45 -3.96 9.80 35.21
N ALA A 46 -4.99 10.02 34.38
CA ALA A 46 -6.24 10.67 34.81
C ALA A 46 -6.99 9.93 35.93
N LYS A 47 -6.82 8.60 36.04
CA LYS A 47 -7.49 7.75 37.04
C LYS A 47 -6.58 7.35 38.21
N LYS A 48 -5.33 7.85 38.24
CA LYS A 48 -4.39 7.57 39.32
C LYS A 48 -4.68 8.47 40.54
N ASN A 49 -3.98 8.19 41.63
CA ASN A 49 -3.98 8.95 42.87
C ASN A 49 -2.54 9.03 43.41
N PHE A 50 -2.35 9.64 44.58
CA PHE A 50 -1.02 9.75 45.21
C PHE A 50 -0.40 8.40 45.65
N GLY A 51 -1.07 7.27 45.43
CA GLY A 51 -0.55 5.94 45.75
C GLY A 51 -0.62 5.56 47.22
N GLY A 52 -1.15 6.42 48.10
CA GLY A 52 -1.36 6.11 49.52
C GLY A 52 -2.80 5.68 49.82
N GLY A 53 -2.93 4.70 50.72
CA GLY A 53 -4.17 3.96 50.95
C GLY A 53 -5.37 4.75 51.50
N ASN A 54 -5.28 6.08 51.65
CA ASN A 54 -6.36 6.90 52.18
C ASN A 54 -6.53 8.21 51.38
N THR A 55 -6.93 8.10 50.12
CA THR A 55 -7.08 9.19 49.14
C THR A 55 -7.92 10.37 49.66
N ALA A 56 -8.95 10.11 50.48
CA ALA A 56 -9.80 11.17 51.05
C ALA A 56 -9.09 12.03 52.13
N TRP A 57 -8.10 11.47 52.83
CA TRP A 57 -7.26 12.23 53.76
C TRP A 57 -6.20 13.02 52.99
N GLU A 58 -5.63 12.42 51.94
CA GLU A 58 -4.63 13.04 51.07
C GLU A 58 -5.20 14.25 50.33
N GLU A 59 -6.38 14.15 49.71
CA GLU A 59 -7.00 15.29 49.00
C GLU A 59 -7.48 16.42 49.92
N LYS A 60 -7.66 16.14 51.22
CA LYS A 60 -8.05 17.15 52.21
C LYS A 60 -6.83 17.89 52.78
N THR A 61 -5.65 17.27 52.69
CA THR A 61 -4.39 17.76 53.28
C THR A 61 -3.42 18.26 52.20
N LEU A 62 -3.51 17.72 50.99
CA LEU A 62 -2.76 18.07 49.78
C LEU A 62 -3.71 18.63 48.71
N SER A 63 -3.16 19.30 47.70
CA SER A 63 -3.91 19.65 46.48
C SER A 63 -4.41 18.39 45.76
N LYS A 64 -5.41 18.54 44.87
CA LYS A 64 -5.91 17.42 44.05
C LYS A 64 -4.79 16.82 43.20
N TYR A 65 -4.70 15.49 43.15
CA TYR A 65 -3.74 14.75 42.31
C TYR A 65 -3.78 15.24 40.85
N GLU A 66 -4.98 15.53 40.35
CA GLU A 66 -5.23 16.03 38.99
C GLU A 66 -4.34 17.23 38.59
N PHE A 67 -4.00 18.13 39.51
CA PHE A 67 -3.18 19.32 39.26
C PHE A 67 -1.89 19.34 40.09
N SER A 68 -1.47 18.18 40.59
CA SER A 68 -0.29 18.07 41.43
C SER A 68 1.01 18.04 40.61
N GLU A 69 2.10 18.46 41.24
CA GLU A 69 3.45 18.34 40.72
C GLU A 69 3.88 16.87 40.57
N VAL A 70 3.42 16.00 41.47
CA VAL A 70 3.66 14.54 41.39
C VAL A 70 3.12 13.97 40.09
N ARG A 71 1.87 14.32 39.72
CA ARG A 71 1.29 13.88 38.44
C ARG A 71 2.05 14.44 37.25
N LEU A 72 2.55 15.68 37.33
CA LEU A 72 3.35 16.27 36.26
C LEU A 72 4.65 15.49 36.04
N LEU A 73 5.38 15.15 37.12
CA LEU A 73 6.61 14.37 37.03
C LEU A 73 6.37 12.99 36.39
N GLU A 74 5.31 12.28 36.80
CA GLU A 74 4.93 11.00 36.17
C GLU A 74 4.69 11.13 34.66
N ILE A 75 4.13 12.26 34.21
CA ILE A 75 3.91 12.54 32.78
C ILE A 75 5.25 12.82 32.10
N VAL A 76 6.06 13.72 32.66
CA VAL A 76 7.34 14.18 32.11
C VAL A 76 8.34 13.03 31.93
N GLU A 77 8.42 12.12 32.90
CA GLU A 77 9.26 10.92 32.82
C GLU A 77 8.89 9.99 31.65
N GLY A 78 7.65 10.03 31.18
CA GLY A 78 7.15 9.21 30.07
C GLY A 78 7.23 9.87 28.69
N LEU A 79 7.69 11.11 28.57
CA LEU A 79 7.65 11.86 27.31
C LEU A 79 8.70 11.41 26.31
N CYS A 80 9.92 11.15 26.76
CA CYS A 80 11.04 10.84 25.89
C CYS A 80 11.63 9.47 26.24
N GLU A 81 11.92 8.65 25.23
CA GLU A 81 12.70 7.45 25.43
C GLU A 81 14.16 7.84 25.69
N ALA A 82 14.88 7.04 26.49
CA ALA A 82 16.29 7.32 26.82
C ALA A 82 17.21 7.37 25.57
N SER A 83 16.81 6.72 24.48
CA SER A 83 17.51 6.72 23.19
C SER A 83 17.22 7.95 22.32
N ASP A 84 16.15 8.71 22.58
CA ASP A 84 15.77 9.87 21.77
C ASP A 84 16.43 11.15 22.29
N PHE A 85 17.71 11.32 21.96
CA PHE A 85 18.51 12.46 22.42
C PHE A 85 17.88 13.83 22.06
N GLU A 86 17.30 13.97 20.87
CA GLU A 86 16.69 15.23 20.44
C GLU A 86 15.42 15.56 21.23
N CYS A 87 14.60 14.54 21.55
CA CYS A 87 13.44 14.72 22.43
C CYS A 87 13.88 15.14 23.83
N ASN A 88 14.85 14.43 24.42
CA ASN A 88 15.33 14.73 25.77
C ASN A 88 15.92 16.14 25.84
N GLN A 89 16.72 16.55 24.85
CA GLN A 89 17.25 17.91 24.79
C GLN A 89 16.12 18.97 24.72
N LEU A 90 15.11 18.76 23.88
CA LEU A 90 13.97 19.68 23.80
C LEU A 90 13.19 19.72 25.13
N LEU A 91 13.00 18.57 25.78
CA LEU A 91 12.31 18.50 27.07
C LEU A 91 13.07 19.26 28.16
N GLU A 92 14.38 19.03 28.26
CA GLU A 92 15.26 19.74 29.20
C GLU A 92 15.22 21.26 29.00
N GLU A 93 15.28 21.72 27.75
CA GLU A 93 15.24 23.16 27.43
C GLU A 93 13.90 23.82 27.77
N GLN A 94 12.79 23.05 27.79
CA GLN A 94 11.43 23.59 27.88
C GLN A 94 10.65 23.16 29.14
N GLU A 95 11.30 22.46 30.08
CA GLU A 95 10.69 21.94 31.32
C GLU A 95 9.98 23.05 32.12
N GLU A 96 10.63 24.21 32.28
CA GLU A 96 10.08 25.35 33.01
C GLU A 96 8.78 25.88 32.38
N LEU A 97 8.66 25.84 31.05
CA LEU A 97 7.45 26.27 30.34
C LEU A 97 6.31 25.28 30.53
N LEU A 98 6.60 23.98 30.47
CA LEU A 98 5.61 22.91 30.68
C LEU A 98 5.08 22.93 32.12
N GLU A 99 5.96 23.13 33.10
CA GLU A 99 5.60 23.27 34.51
C GLU A 99 4.73 24.52 34.74
N ALA A 100 5.17 25.68 34.22
CA ALA A 100 4.42 26.92 34.33
C ALA A 100 3.02 26.79 33.71
N TRP A 101 2.92 26.09 32.58
CA TRP A 101 1.63 25.82 31.94
C TRP A 101 0.75 24.94 32.83
N TRP A 102 1.27 23.79 33.28
CA TRP A 102 0.55 22.83 34.11
C TRP A 102 -0.03 23.46 35.38
N LEU A 103 0.80 24.20 36.11
CA LEU A 103 0.45 24.74 37.41
C LEU A 103 -0.39 26.02 37.34
N ARG A 104 -0.21 26.86 36.31
CA ARG A 104 -0.78 28.22 36.30
C ARG A 104 -1.58 28.59 35.05
N LEU A 105 -1.21 28.10 33.87
CA LEU A 105 -1.77 28.60 32.60
C LEU A 105 -2.81 27.68 31.97
N LYS A 106 -2.84 26.39 32.32
CA LYS A 106 -3.74 25.38 31.73
C LYS A 106 -5.21 25.79 31.68
N LYS A 107 -5.74 26.47 32.70
CA LYS A 107 -7.14 26.94 32.70
C LYS A 107 -7.40 28.05 31.68
N LYS A 108 -6.40 28.89 31.42
CA LYS A 108 -6.50 30.01 30.48
C LYS A 108 -6.17 29.55 29.04
N HIS A 109 -5.29 28.57 28.92
CA HIS A 109 -4.81 28.02 27.67
C HIS A 109 -4.96 26.49 27.70
N PRO A 110 -6.19 25.96 27.48
CA PRO A 110 -6.46 24.53 27.62
C PRO A 110 -5.80 23.68 26.53
N ASP A 111 -5.54 24.27 25.36
CA ASP A 111 -4.81 23.64 24.27
C ASP A 111 -3.31 23.87 24.45
N LEU A 112 -2.61 22.81 24.89
CA LEU A 112 -1.17 22.84 25.08
C LEU A 112 -0.43 23.05 23.75
N PHE A 113 -0.90 22.48 22.64
CA PHE A 113 -0.21 22.59 21.35
C PHE A 113 -0.22 24.03 20.84
N GLU A 114 -1.40 24.65 20.85
CA GLU A 114 -1.58 26.02 20.40
C GLU A 114 -0.77 27.00 21.27
N TRP A 115 -0.81 26.84 22.59
CA TRP A 115 -0.02 27.70 23.48
C TRP A 115 1.49 27.45 23.38
N PHE A 116 1.93 26.20 23.41
CA PHE A 116 3.34 25.84 23.50
C PHE A 116 4.03 25.88 22.13
N CYS A 117 3.57 25.08 21.17
CA CYS A 117 4.24 24.91 19.87
C CYS A 117 4.00 26.09 18.91
N VAL A 118 2.80 26.67 18.92
CA VAL A 118 2.43 27.74 17.97
C VAL A 118 2.77 29.13 18.53
N GLN A 119 2.29 29.46 19.73
CA GLN A 119 2.42 30.82 20.28
C GLN A 119 3.75 31.06 21.00
N THR A 120 4.20 30.11 21.82
CA THR A 120 5.38 30.30 22.69
C THR A 120 6.68 29.99 21.95
N LEU A 121 6.81 28.77 21.41
CA LEU A 121 8.01 28.35 20.69
C LEU A 121 8.05 28.82 19.23
N LYS A 122 6.89 29.16 18.65
CA LYS A 122 6.73 29.49 17.23
C LYS A 122 7.30 28.44 16.27
N ALA A 123 7.45 27.20 16.73
CA ALA A 123 7.94 26.09 15.95
C ALA A 123 6.91 25.64 14.91
N CYS A 124 5.62 25.74 15.25
CA CYS A 124 4.50 25.32 14.42
C CYS A 124 3.58 26.47 14.02
N CYS A 125 2.63 26.14 13.14
CA CYS A 125 1.46 26.93 12.80
C CYS A 125 0.17 26.22 13.26
N SER A 126 -0.92 26.96 13.42
CA SER A 126 -2.23 26.37 13.70
C SER A 126 -2.72 25.55 12.48
N PRO A 127 -3.60 24.55 12.66
CA PRO A 127 -4.14 23.77 11.54
C PRO A 127 -4.77 24.66 10.46
N GLY A 128 -4.56 24.29 9.20
CA GLY A 128 -5.02 25.03 8.02
C GLY A 128 -4.17 26.25 7.67
N THR A 129 -2.98 26.39 8.25
CA THR A 129 -2.04 27.47 7.96
C THR A 129 -0.62 26.95 7.75
N TYR A 130 0.19 27.68 6.97
CA TYR A 130 1.49 27.21 6.51
C TYR A 130 2.53 28.33 6.39
N GLY A 131 3.80 27.94 6.21
CA GLY A 131 4.89 28.84 5.91
C GLY A 131 5.35 29.70 7.10
N PRO A 132 6.37 30.55 6.91
CA PRO A 132 7.02 31.27 8.02
C PRO A 132 6.04 32.18 8.79
N ASP A 133 5.05 32.74 8.10
CA ASP A 133 4.07 33.67 8.65
C ASP A 133 2.72 33.00 9.03
N CYS A 134 2.60 31.67 8.90
CA CYS A 134 1.35 30.93 9.11
C CYS A 134 0.17 31.50 8.30
N LEU A 135 0.37 31.63 6.99
CA LEU A 135 -0.69 32.07 6.07
C LEU A 135 -1.74 30.97 5.92
N ALA A 136 -3.00 31.33 5.68
CA ALA A 136 -4.06 30.36 5.45
C ALA A 136 -3.80 29.55 4.18
N CYS A 137 -3.99 28.23 4.25
CA CYS A 137 -3.95 27.33 3.11
C CYS A 137 -4.95 27.74 2.01
N GLN A 138 -4.68 27.30 0.78
CA GLN A 138 -5.67 27.39 -0.30
C GLN A 138 -6.98 26.70 0.13
N GLY A 139 -8.12 27.39 -0.04
CA GLY A 139 -9.42 26.91 0.45
C GLY A 139 -9.77 27.33 1.88
N GLY A 140 -8.86 28.03 2.58
CA GLY A 140 -9.05 28.52 3.94
C GLY A 140 -8.50 27.58 5.01
N SER A 141 -8.51 28.04 6.27
CA SER A 141 -7.94 27.29 7.40
C SER A 141 -8.88 26.25 8.00
N GLU A 142 -10.20 26.44 7.91
CA GLU A 142 -11.17 25.47 8.44
C GLU A 142 -11.26 24.21 7.58
N ARG A 143 -11.19 24.39 6.25
CA ARG A 143 -11.30 23.31 5.26
C ARG A 143 -10.33 23.52 4.09
N PRO A 144 -9.02 23.37 4.33
CA PRO A 144 -8.02 23.45 3.26
C PRO A 144 -8.37 22.54 2.09
N CYS A 145 -8.09 22.99 0.87
CA CYS A 145 -8.30 22.22 -0.36
C CYS A 145 -9.74 21.70 -0.51
N SER A 146 -10.72 22.47 -0.01
CA SER A 146 -12.15 22.12 0.02
C SER A 146 -12.48 20.85 0.82
N GLY A 147 -11.51 20.29 1.56
CA GLY A 147 -11.58 18.96 2.18
C GLY A 147 -11.31 17.80 1.23
N ASN A 148 -10.95 18.08 -0.03
CA ASN A 148 -10.69 17.10 -1.08
C ASN A 148 -9.20 17.00 -1.44
N GLY A 149 -8.32 17.47 -0.55
CA GLY A 149 -6.88 17.39 -0.73
C GLY A 149 -6.11 17.74 0.54
N HIS A 150 -4.79 17.65 0.44
CA HIS A 150 -3.84 18.00 1.49
C HIS A 150 -3.14 19.32 1.17
N CYS A 151 -3.09 20.22 2.14
CA CYS A 151 -2.33 21.47 2.01
C CYS A 151 -0.85 21.22 2.30
N VAL A 152 0.03 21.64 1.38
CA VAL A 152 1.47 21.52 1.54
C VAL A 152 1.97 22.45 2.64
N GLY A 153 2.50 21.85 3.70
CA GLY A 153 3.00 22.58 4.87
C GLY A 153 1.95 22.85 5.94
N ASP A 154 0.79 22.19 5.88
CA ASP A 154 -0.28 22.36 6.85
C ASP A 154 0.19 22.21 8.32
N GLY A 155 -0.04 23.24 9.11
CA GLY A 155 0.36 23.33 10.52
C GLY A 155 1.86 23.50 10.73
N THR A 156 2.64 23.76 9.68
CA THR A 156 4.10 23.90 9.74
C THR A 156 4.56 25.28 9.31
N ARG A 157 5.79 25.65 9.69
CA ARG A 157 6.47 26.88 9.22
C ARG A 157 7.06 26.74 7.82
N GLU A 158 6.83 25.60 7.17
CA GLU A 158 7.35 25.24 5.85
C GLU A 158 6.20 25.09 4.85
N GLY A 159 6.52 24.79 3.59
CA GLY A 159 5.55 24.58 2.52
C GLY A 159 5.11 25.86 1.80
N ASP A 160 4.39 25.66 0.70
CA ASP A 160 3.89 26.72 -0.18
C ASP A 160 2.37 26.89 -0.14
N GLY A 161 1.68 26.03 0.62
CA GLY A 161 0.22 26.08 0.81
C GLY A 161 -0.58 25.60 -0.38
N SER A 162 0.09 25.00 -1.37
CA SER A 162 -0.57 24.39 -2.52
C SER A 162 -1.39 23.17 -2.11
N CYS A 163 -2.41 22.84 -2.89
CA CYS A 163 -3.23 21.66 -2.67
C CYS A 163 -2.74 20.45 -3.44
N GLN A 164 -2.53 19.34 -2.73
CA GLN A 164 -2.36 18.01 -3.29
C GLN A 164 -3.69 17.27 -3.23
N CYS A 165 -4.38 17.17 -4.37
CA CYS A 165 -5.73 16.63 -4.41
C CYS A 165 -5.78 15.12 -4.17
N HIS A 166 -6.85 14.68 -3.50
CA HIS A 166 -7.18 13.26 -3.41
C HIS A 166 -7.55 12.72 -4.80
N LEU A 167 -7.47 11.39 -4.96
CA LEU A 167 -7.86 10.72 -6.21
C LEU A 167 -9.30 11.08 -6.60
N GLY A 168 -9.51 11.39 -7.89
CA GLY A 168 -10.79 11.84 -8.42
C GLY A 168 -10.96 13.37 -8.48
N TYR A 169 -10.08 14.13 -7.82
CA TYR A 169 -10.15 15.59 -7.76
C TYR A 169 -8.94 16.24 -8.44
N GLN A 170 -9.15 17.42 -8.99
CA GLN A 170 -8.13 18.24 -9.61
C GLN A 170 -8.42 19.74 -9.44
N GLY A 171 -7.48 20.55 -9.94
CA GLY A 171 -7.54 22.01 -9.84
C GLY A 171 -6.90 22.54 -8.55
N PRO A 172 -6.74 23.87 -8.44
CA PRO A 172 -6.01 24.50 -7.34
C PRO A 172 -6.69 24.35 -5.98
N LEU A 173 -8.01 24.08 -5.95
CA LEU A 173 -8.79 23.90 -4.71
C LEU A 173 -9.37 22.50 -4.57
N CYS A 174 -8.99 21.55 -5.45
CA CYS A 174 -9.54 20.19 -5.47
C CYS A 174 -11.07 20.14 -5.55
N THR A 175 -11.65 21.08 -6.31
CA THR A 175 -13.10 21.21 -6.50
C THR A 175 -13.59 20.57 -7.79
N ASP A 176 -12.68 20.31 -8.73
CA ASP A 176 -13.02 19.84 -10.07
C ASP A 176 -12.78 18.35 -10.14
N CYS A 177 -13.62 17.62 -10.84
CA CYS A 177 -13.41 16.18 -11.05
C CYS A 177 -12.40 15.98 -12.17
N MET A 178 -11.49 15.02 -11.99
CA MET A 178 -10.58 14.60 -13.04
C MET A 178 -11.29 13.73 -14.08
N ASP A 179 -10.64 13.51 -15.23
CA ASP A 179 -11.14 12.57 -16.24
C ASP A 179 -11.33 11.17 -15.61
N GLY A 180 -12.37 10.46 -16.03
CA GLY A 180 -12.84 9.24 -15.36
C GLY A 180 -13.66 9.46 -14.08
N TYR A 181 -13.97 10.72 -13.71
CA TYR A 181 -14.86 11.04 -12.60
C TYR A 181 -15.90 12.11 -12.96
N PHE A 182 -17.09 12.02 -12.37
CA PHE A 182 -18.17 13.00 -12.50
C PHE A 182 -18.61 13.56 -11.15
N ARG A 183 -19.23 14.75 -11.18
CA ARG A 183 -19.76 15.40 -9.98
C ARG A 183 -21.10 14.77 -9.58
N SER A 184 -21.13 14.14 -8.41
CA SER A 184 -22.35 13.58 -7.83
C SER A 184 -23.32 14.71 -7.40
N PRO A 185 -24.63 14.60 -7.68
CA PRO A 185 -25.62 15.62 -7.32
C PRO A 185 -25.98 15.65 -5.82
N THR A 186 -25.36 14.81 -4.99
CA THR A 186 -25.77 14.56 -3.60
C THR A 186 -25.39 15.66 -2.60
N SER A 187 -24.56 16.64 -2.99
CA SER A 187 -24.15 17.75 -2.13
C SER A 187 -24.04 19.04 -2.93
N GLU A 188 -24.89 20.04 -2.60
CA GLU A 188 -24.80 21.39 -3.19
C GLU A 188 -23.58 22.17 -2.70
N THR A 189 -22.98 21.76 -1.57
CA THR A 189 -21.96 22.55 -0.86
C THR A 189 -20.54 22.05 -1.10
N HIS A 190 -20.35 20.79 -1.44
CA HIS A 190 -19.04 20.19 -1.65
C HIS A 190 -19.05 19.32 -2.89
N SER A 191 -18.04 19.52 -3.75
CA SER A 191 -17.80 18.65 -4.89
C SER A 191 -17.55 17.24 -4.38
N ILE A 192 -18.42 16.31 -4.74
CA ILE A 192 -18.19 14.88 -4.57
C ILE A 192 -17.93 14.32 -5.95
N CYS A 193 -16.72 13.86 -6.20
CA CYS A 193 -16.34 13.24 -7.46
C CYS A 193 -16.51 11.71 -7.33
N SER A 194 -17.30 11.12 -8.21
CA SER A 194 -17.57 9.70 -8.28
C SER A 194 -17.00 9.14 -9.58
N ALA A 195 -16.45 7.93 -9.54
CA ALA A 195 -15.87 7.30 -10.72
C ALA A 195 -16.93 7.09 -11.80
N CYS A 196 -16.51 7.26 -13.05
CA CYS A 196 -17.28 6.88 -14.21
C CYS A 196 -17.40 5.35 -14.32
N ASP A 197 -18.31 4.91 -15.18
CA ASP A 197 -18.28 3.56 -15.74
C ASP A 197 -16.94 3.31 -16.45
N GLU A 198 -16.41 2.10 -16.39
CA GLU A 198 -15.10 1.75 -16.99
C GLU A 198 -15.08 1.93 -18.51
N ALA A 199 -16.25 1.89 -19.15
CA ALA A 199 -16.40 2.17 -20.58
C ALA A 199 -16.21 3.66 -20.94
N CYS A 200 -16.19 4.56 -19.95
CA CYS A 200 -16.15 6.00 -20.16
C CYS A 200 -14.78 6.61 -19.82
N LYS A 201 -14.23 7.36 -20.77
CA LYS A 201 -13.12 8.27 -20.52
C LYS A 201 -13.53 9.54 -19.77
N THR A 202 -14.68 10.08 -20.13
CA THR A 202 -15.34 11.19 -19.44
C THR A 202 -16.81 10.86 -19.30
N CYS A 203 -17.45 11.28 -18.23
CA CYS A 203 -18.87 10.99 -18.00
C CYS A 203 -19.58 12.12 -17.26
N VAL A 204 -20.91 12.13 -17.35
CA VAL A 204 -21.79 13.02 -16.57
C VAL A 204 -22.61 12.27 -15.52
N GLY A 205 -22.45 10.94 -15.47
CA GLY A 205 -23.22 10.02 -14.66
C GLY A 205 -22.53 8.66 -14.53
N PRO A 206 -23.11 7.75 -13.76
CA PRO A 206 -22.45 6.52 -13.34
C PRO A 206 -22.54 5.37 -14.37
N THR A 207 -23.29 5.52 -15.47
CA THR A 207 -23.54 4.42 -16.40
C THR A 207 -22.73 4.56 -17.69
N ASN A 208 -22.50 3.45 -18.39
CA ASN A 208 -21.91 3.44 -19.73
C ASN A 208 -22.70 4.24 -20.80
N ARG A 209 -23.91 4.72 -20.49
CA ARG A 209 -24.70 5.64 -21.33
C ARG A 209 -24.42 7.11 -21.05
N ASP A 210 -23.86 7.40 -19.88
CA ASP A 210 -23.55 8.75 -19.44
C ASP A 210 -22.15 9.20 -19.90
N CYS A 211 -21.48 8.42 -20.74
CA CYS A 211 -20.15 8.76 -21.24
C CYS A 211 -20.22 9.97 -22.19
N GLY A 212 -19.39 10.98 -21.95
CA GLY A 212 -19.08 12.01 -22.93
C GLY A 212 -18.17 11.47 -24.05
N GLN A 213 -17.17 10.68 -23.67
CA GLN A 213 -16.25 9.99 -24.58
C GLN A 213 -16.06 8.55 -24.08
N CYS A 214 -16.10 7.58 -24.99
CA CYS A 214 -15.77 6.19 -24.67
C CYS A 214 -14.27 6.05 -24.42
N GLU A 215 -13.90 5.14 -23.53
CA GLU A 215 -12.51 4.76 -23.29
C GLU A 215 -11.96 3.95 -24.48
N VAL A 216 -10.64 3.78 -24.56
CA VAL A 216 -10.01 2.94 -25.59
C VAL A 216 -10.47 1.49 -25.43
N GLY A 217 -10.75 0.79 -26.54
CA GLY A 217 -11.36 -0.55 -26.53
C GLY A 217 -12.89 -0.54 -26.47
N TRP A 218 -13.51 0.65 -26.43
CA TRP A 218 -14.97 0.79 -26.39
C TRP A 218 -15.48 1.62 -27.56
N VAL A 219 -16.65 1.27 -28.08
CA VAL A 219 -17.31 1.96 -29.18
C VAL A 219 -18.70 2.46 -28.76
N ARG A 220 -19.08 3.63 -29.28
CA ARG A 220 -20.43 4.15 -29.04
C ARG A 220 -21.46 3.42 -29.88
N GLN A 221 -22.39 2.73 -29.22
CA GLN A 221 -23.51 2.01 -29.82
C GLN A 221 -24.79 2.28 -29.03
N ASP A 222 -25.85 2.75 -29.70
CA ASP A 222 -27.15 3.06 -29.09
C ASP A 222 -27.04 3.93 -27.82
N ASP A 223 -26.25 4.98 -27.91
CA ASP A 223 -25.90 5.92 -26.83
C ASP A 223 -25.17 5.31 -25.61
N ALA A 224 -24.78 4.04 -25.66
CA ALA A 224 -23.90 3.40 -24.68
C ALA A 224 -22.48 3.22 -25.25
N CYS A 225 -21.46 3.27 -24.38
CA CYS A 225 -20.15 2.73 -24.71
C CYS A 225 -20.18 1.22 -24.43
N VAL A 226 -19.95 0.45 -25.49
CA VAL A 226 -19.96 -1.01 -25.49
C VAL A 226 -18.57 -1.48 -25.87
N ASP A 227 -18.13 -2.54 -25.21
CA ASP A 227 -16.83 -3.16 -25.43
C ASP A 227 -16.70 -3.61 -26.89
N VAL A 228 -15.53 -3.37 -27.47
CA VAL A 228 -15.23 -3.82 -28.83
C VAL A 228 -14.78 -5.27 -28.75
N ASP A 229 -15.52 -6.18 -29.35
CA ASP A 229 -15.07 -7.57 -29.48
C ASP A 229 -13.93 -7.65 -30.50
N GLU A 230 -12.68 -7.55 -30.05
CA GLU A 230 -11.53 -7.63 -30.95
C GLU A 230 -11.34 -9.05 -31.50
N CYS A 231 -11.79 -10.08 -30.79
CA CYS A 231 -11.71 -11.46 -31.23
C CYS A 231 -12.64 -11.77 -32.42
N ALA A 232 -13.70 -10.97 -32.59
CA ALA A 232 -14.59 -11.02 -33.76
C ALA A 232 -14.07 -10.22 -34.98
N ALA A 233 -12.87 -9.65 -34.91
CA ALA A 233 -12.27 -8.90 -36.02
C ALA A 233 -11.82 -9.81 -37.17
N GLU A 234 -11.78 -9.23 -38.37
CA GLU A 234 -11.32 -9.91 -39.59
C GLU A 234 -10.16 -9.12 -40.24
N PRO A 235 -8.92 -9.63 -40.24
CA PRO A 235 -8.49 -10.92 -39.67
C PRO A 235 -8.48 -10.92 -38.12
N PRO A 236 -8.53 -12.10 -37.47
CA PRO A 236 -8.42 -12.22 -36.02
C PRO A 236 -7.12 -11.59 -35.49
N PRO A 237 -7.12 -11.06 -34.24
CA PRO A 237 -5.97 -10.34 -33.70
C PRO A 237 -4.87 -11.27 -33.15
N CYS A 238 -5.19 -12.54 -32.89
CA CYS A 238 -4.28 -13.56 -32.37
C CYS A 238 -3.73 -14.46 -33.48
N GLU A 239 -2.65 -15.18 -33.20
CA GLU A 239 -2.11 -16.20 -34.11
C GLU A 239 -2.99 -17.46 -34.13
N ASP A 240 -2.90 -18.27 -35.19
CA ASP A 240 -3.72 -19.48 -35.37
C ASP A 240 -3.48 -20.56 -34.28
N THR A 241 -2.34 -20.48 -33.57
CA THR A 241 -1.98 -21.38 -32.45
C THR A 241 -2.45 -20.84 -31.10
N GLN A 242 -3.24 -19.75 -31.09
CA GLN A 242 -3.73 -19.10 -29.88
C GLN A 242 -5.26 -19.04 -29.87
N TYR A 243 -5.83 -19.12 -28.68
CA TYR A 243 -7.22 -18.82 -28.43
C TYR A 243 -7.35 -17.34 -28.01
N CYS A 244 -8.25 -16.61 -28.67
CA CYS A 244 -8.54 -15.21 -28.35
C CYS A 244 -9.63 -15.13 -27.28
N GLU A 245 -9.34 -14.47 -26.17
CA GLU A 245 -10.30 -14.09 -25.13
C GLU A 245 -10.55 -12.58 -25.16
N ASN A 246 -11.80 -12.19 -25.40
CA ASN A 246 -12.22 -10.79 -25.34
C ASN A 246 -12.43 -10.37 -23.87
N ILE A 247 -11.79 -9.28 -23.45
CA ILE A 247 -11.88 -8.74 -22.08
C ILE A 247 -12.32 -7.28 -22.12
N ASN A 248 -12.87 -6.74 -21.02
CA ASN A 248 -13.36 -5.36 -21.03
C ASN A 248 -12.23 -4.36 -21.38
N GLY A 249 -12.36 -3.70 -22.53
CA GLY A 249 -11.45 -2.71 -23.09
C GLY A 249 -10.23 -3.26 -23.84
N SER A 250 -10.10 -4.57 -24.04
CA SER A 250 -8.95 -5.21 -24.71
C SER A 250 -9.22 -6.69 -25.03
N PHE A 251 -8.23 -7.39 -25.56
CA PHE A 251 -8.23 -8.85 -25.68
C PHE A 251 -6.95 -9.46 -25.11
N VAL A 252 -6.96 -10.77 -24.87
CA VAL A 252 -5.79 -11.58 -24.53
C VAL A 252 -5.72 -12.78 -25.48
N CYS A 253 -4.51 -13.10 -25.94
CA CYS A 253 -4.24 -14.32 -26.70
C CYS A 253 -3.59 -15.34 -25.78
N GLU A 254 -4.28 -16.45 -25.53
CA GLU A 254 -3.75 -17.57 -24.75
C GLU A 254 -3.27 -18.69 -25.68
N ASP A 255 -2.19 -19.34 -25.29
CA ASP A 255 -1.64 -20.49 -26.01
C ASP A 255 -2.62 -21.67 -25.99
N ILE A 256 -2.85 -22.30 -27.14
CA ILE A 256 -3.68 -23.50 -27.21
C ILE A 256 -2.85 -24.66 -26.66
N ASP A 257 -3.29 -25.26 -25.55
CA ASP A 257 -2.65 -26.49 -25.05
C ASP A 257 -3.11 -27.70 -25.87
N GLU A 258 -2.34 -28.07 -26.90
CA GLU A 258 -2.69 -29.20 -27.76
C GLU A 258 -2.66 -30.53 -27.00
N CYS A 259 -1.85 -30.64 -25.94
CA CYS A 259 -1.78 -31.83 -25.08
C CYS A 259 -3.06 -32.07 -24.28
N SER A 260 -3.82 -31.01 -24.02
CA SER A 260 -5.10 -31.04 -23.31
C SER A 260 -6.31 -31.18 -24.24
N LEU A 261 -6.12 -31.22 -25.56
CA LEU A 261 -7.20 -31.42 -26.53
C LEU A 261 -7.73 -32.86 -26.51
N ALA A 262 -8.99 -33.01 -26.93
CA ALA A 262 -9.64 -34.32 -27.01
C ALA A 262 -8.97 -35.26 -28.04
N GLU A 263 -8.42 -34.69 -29.12
CA GLU A 263 -7.59 -35.41 -30.07
C GLU A 263 -6.15 -35.40 -29.56
N LYS A 264 -5.58 -36.60 -29.36
CA LYS A 264 -4.20 -36.71 -28.89
C LYS A 264 -3.25 -36.20 -29.97
N PRO A 265 -2.44 -35.17 -29.69
CA PRO A 265 -1.55 -34.59 -30.70
C PRO A 265 -0.30 -35.48 -30.92
N CYS A 266 0.09 -36.27 -29.91
CA CYS A 266 1.14 -37.27 -30.03
C CYS A 266 0.60 -38.56 -30.64
N LEU A 267 1.20 -38.99 -31.76
CA LEU A 267 0.74 -40.11 -32.56
C LEU A 267 1.17 -41.48 -32.01
N ARG A 268 2.26 -41.54 -31.24
CA ARG A 268 2.85 -42.80 -30.77
C ARG A 268 2.18 -43.30 -29.49
N ASP A 269 2.07 -44.62 -29.35
CA ASP A 269 1.60 -45.24 -28.12
C ASP A 269 2.66 -45.13 -27.01
N ASN A 270 2.22 -44.77 -25.80
CA ASN A 270 3.04 -44.58 -24.58
C ASN A 270 4.02 -43.39 -24.61
N GLU A 271 3.68 -42.32 -25.32
CA GLU A 271 4.45 -41.06 -25.37
C GLU A 271 3.86 -39.99 -24.41
N ASN A 272 4.71 -39.14 -23.83
CA ASN A 272 4.29 -37.99 -23.04
C ASN A 272 4.19 -36.74 -23.91
N CYS A 273 3.11 -35.98 -23.75
CA CYS A 273 2.94 -34.68 -24.39
C CYS A 273 3.28 -33.54 -23.43
N TYR A 274 4.01 -32.54 -23.92
CA TYR A 274 4.35 -31.32 -23.20
C TYR A 274 3.96 -30.10 -24.03
N ASN A 275 3.07 -29.26 -23.50
CA ASN A 275 2.66 -28.03 -24.17
C ASN A 275 3.81 -27.00 -24.22
N THR A 276 3.91 -26.25 -25.31
CA THR A 276 4.91 -25.19 -25.50
C THR A 276 4.29 -23.97 -26.19
N PRO A 277 4.77 -22.75 -25.99
CA PRO A 277 4.19 -21.60 -26.68
C PRO A 277 4.19 -21.77 -28.22
N GLY A 278 3.00 -21.82 -28.80
CA GLY A 278 2.71 -22.00 -30.22
C GLY A 278 2.83 -23.44 -30.75
N SER A 279 3.04 -24.46 -29.90
CA SER A 279 3.17 -25.86 -30.33
C SER A 279 3.20 -26.84 -29.15
N PHE A 280 3.49 -28.11 -29.40
CA PHE A 280 3.72 -29.11 -28.35
C PHE A 280 4.95 -29.97 -28.70
N VAL A 281 5.49 -30.64 -27.67
CA VAL A 281 6.58 -31.61 -27.83
C VAL A 281 6.15 -32.95 -27.27
N CYS A 282 6.32 -34.00 -28.06
CA CYS A 282 6.11 -35.38 -27.65
C CYS A 282 7.44 -36.05 -27.33
N VAL A 283 7.55 -36.69 -26.17
CA VAL A 283 8.79 -37.33 -25.70
C VAL A 283 8.48 -38.68 -25.07
N CYS A 284 9.26 -39.70 -25.38
CA CYS A 284 9.17 -40.98 -24.68
C CYS A 284 9.51 -40.82 -23.19
N PRO A 285 8.78 -41.49 -22.28
CA PRO A 285 9.09 -41.49 -20.86
C PRO A 285 10.53 -41.93 -20.57
N ASP A 286 11.07 -41.52 -19.42
CA ASP A 286 12.42 -41.91 -19.00
C ASP A 286 12.61 -43.44 -19.03
N GLY A 287 13.69 -43.89 -19.68
CA GLY A 287 13.96 -45.32 -19.85
C GLY A 287 13.20 -45.97 -21.00
N PHE A 288 12.55 -45.21 -21.88
CA PHE A 288 11.97 -45.70 -23.14
C PHE A 288 12.71 -45.09 -24.34
N GLU A 289 12.81 -45.85 -25.42
CA GLU A 289 13.38 -45.41 -26.70
C GLU A 289 12.30 -45.41 -27.79
N GLU A 290 12.49 -44.55 -28.79
CA GLU A 290 11.58 -44.44 -29.93
C GLU A 290 11.65 -45.70 -30.81
N ALA A 291 10.51 -46.37 -31.00
CA ALA A 291 10.28 -47.37 -32.05
C ALA A 291 9.12 -46.91 -32.96
N GLU A 292 9.00 -47.50 -34.16
CA GLU A 292 8.15 -47.01 -35.27
C GLU A 292 6.84 -46.34 -34.82
N ASP A 293 5.99 -47.02 -34.05
CA ASP A 293 4.69 -46.50 -33.58
C ASP A 293 4.53 -46.49 -32.04
N THR A 294 5.58 -46.77 -31.27
CA THR A 294 5.47 -46.83 -29.79
C THR A 294 6.79 -46.55 -29.08
N CYS A 295 6.71 -45.97 -27.89
CA CYS A 295 7.84 -45.93 -26.97
C CYS A 295 8.06 -47.32 -26.36
N VAL A 296 9.23 -47.91 -26.58
CA VAL A 296 9.61 -49.23 -26.03
C VAL A 296 10.56 -49.08 -24.85
N GLN A 297 10.33 -49.81 -23.77
CA GLN A 297 11.19 -49.75 -22.58
C GLN A 297 12.59 -50.24 -22.94
N THR A 298 13.60 -49.40 -22.69
CA THR A 298 15.00 -49.80 -22.69
C THR A 298 15.19 -50.80 -21.56
N ARG A 299 15.55 -52.04 -21.92
CA ARG A 299 15.86 -53.06 -20.90
C ARG A 299 16.99 -52.50 -20.01
N PRO A 300 16.86 -52.54 -18.67
CA PRO A 300 17.97 -52.13 -17.82
C PRO A 300 19.18 -52.99 -18.17
N ALA A 301 20.30 -52.34 -18.47
CA ALA A 301 21.60 -53.00 -18.55
C ALA A 301 21.95 -53.53 -17.14
N GLY A 302 21.44 -54.71 -16.78
CA GLY A 302 21.76 -55.38 -15.52
C GLY A 302 20.62 -56.05 -14.76
N ALA A 303 19.59 -56.61 -15.40
CA ALA A 303 18.68 -57.55 -14.74
C ALA A 303 18.93 -58.97 -15.27
N GLU A 304 19.78 -59.72 -14.56
CA GLU A 304 19.88 -61.17 -14.71
C GLU A 304 18.53 -61.81 -14.43
N ALA A 305 18.10 -62.66 -15.37
CA ALA A 305 16.93 -63.49 -15.26
C ALA A 305 17.09 -64.50 -14.11
N THR A 306 16.11 -64.56 -13.22
CA THR A 306 15.81 -65.78 -12.45
C THR A 306 14.32 -66.10 -12.56
N GLU A 307 13.97 -66.95 -13.53
CA GLU A 307 12.82 -67.87 -13.41
C GLU A 307 13.25 -69.01 -12.46
N ALA A 308 12.44 -69.66 -11.62
CA ALA A 308 11.00 -69.93 -11.66
C ALA A 308 10.45 -70.29 -10.26
N SER A 309 9.17 -69.90 -10.00
CA SER A 309 7.98 -70.61 -9.42
C SER A 309 8.10 -71.83 -8.46
N PRO A 310 7.03 -72.30 -7.73
CA PRO A 310 5.62 -71.83 -7.63
C PRO A 310 4.96 -71.88 -6.22
N THR A 311 3.75 -71.26 -6.07
CA THR A 311 2.65 -71.53 -5.07
C THR A 311 2.95 -71.31 -3.56
N GLN A 312 2.21 -70.56 -2.73
CA GLN A 312 0.78 -70.55 -2.36
C GLN A 312 0.48 -69.30 -1.49
N PRO A 313 -0.77 -68.79 -1.36
CA PRO A 313 -1.09 -67.63 -0.51
C PRO A 313 -1.42 -68.02 0.95
N PRO A 314 -1.27 -67.10 1.92
CA PRO A 314 -2.37 -66.91 2.87
C PRO A 314 -2.68 -65.45 3.26
N SER A 315 -3.79 -65.39 3.99
CA SER A 315 -4.74 -64.34 4.33
C SER A 315 -4.31 -63.20 5.26
N ARG A 316 -4.97 -62.06 5.02
CA ARG A 316 -5.56 -61.08 5.95
C ARG A 316 -5.58 -61.47 7.44
N GLU A 317 -4.59 -60.97 8.18
CA GLU A 317 -4.68 -60.54 9.59
C GLU A 317 -3.65 -59.41 9.82
N ASP A 318 -3.92 -58.22 9.29
CA ASP A 318 -3.44 -56.96 9.84
C ASP A 318 -4.60 -55.96 9.67
N LEU A 319 -5.46 -56.01 10.68
CA LEU A 319 -6.34 -54.91 11.10
C LEU A 319 -5.48 -53.91 11.89
#